data_AF-A0AAD5HUV7-F1
#
_entry.id   AF-A0AAD5HUV7-F1
#
_cell.length_a   1.000
_cell.length_b   1.000
_cell.length_c   1.000
_cell.angle_alpha   90.00
_cell.angle_beta   90.00
_cell.angle_gamma   90.00
#
_symmetry.space_group_name_H-M   'P 1'
#
loop_
_entity.id
_entity.type
_entity.pdbx_description
1 polymer ?
#
loop_
_entity_poly.entity_id
_entity_poly.type
_entity_poly.pdbx_seq_one_letter_code
_entity_poly.pdbx_strand_id
1 'polypeptide(L)'
;MEPRARAGKNVGKMNFSHAELAQLLYAHGDVQNPLPETVRVLDEILTDFMQSIAFEATRAANYSGRQKIKYEDFEFAFRKNPVFLGKVQEVFEKQKEIKKAREILRDGEDEIMKDAANEEKQREKTDARGAAASAAAKAEEELGEADDDAEAEADALGKKR
;
A
#
# COMPACT_ATOMS: atom_id res chain seq x y z
N MET A 1 -10.70 -40.81 5.25
CA MET A 1 -11.15 -40.07 6.44
C MET A 1 -12.15 -39.04 5.95
N GLU A 2 -13.44 -39.26 6.12
CA GLU A 2 -14.45 -38.31 5.64
C GLU A 2 -14.32 -36.98 6.39
N PRO A 3 -14.35 -35.83 5.70
CA PRO A 3 -14.31 -34.54 6.36
C PRO A 3 -15.61 -34.34 7.13
N ARG A 4 -15.53 -34.38 8.46
CA ARG A 4 -16.67 -34.09 9.35
C ARG A 4 -17.20 -32.68 9.04
N ALA A 5 -18.41 -32.60 8.50
CA ALA A 5 -19.14 -31.35 8.37
C ALA A 5 -19.22 -30.70 9.77
N ARG A 6 -18.53 -29.58 9.95
CA ARG A 6 -18.67 -28.78 11.17
C ARG A 6 -20.07 -28.17 11.13
N ALA A 7 -20.81 -28.26 12.23
CA ALA A 7 -22.08 -27.57 12.36
C ALA A 7 -21.89 -26.10 11.98
N GLY A 8 -22.77 -25.59 11.10
CA GLY A 8 -22.71 -24.19 10.67
C GLY A 8 -22.75 -23.28 11.89
N LYS A 9 -21.86 -22.30 11.98
CA LYS A 9 -21.81 -21.38 13.13
C LYS A 9 -23.13 -20.62 13.34
N ASN A 10 -23.98 -20.57 12.31
CA ASN A 10 -25.19 -19.76 12.26
C ASN A 10 -26.48 -20.60 12.10
N VAL A 11 -26.54 -21.84 12.61
CA VAL A 11 -27.80 -22.62 12.56
C VAL A 11 -28.94 -21.82 13.22
N GLY A 12 -29.97 -21.49 12.45
CA GLY A 12 -31.12 -20.68 12.90
C GLY A 12 -30.89 -19.16 12.94
N LYS A 13 -29.76 -18.68 12.42
CA LYS A 13 -29.42 -17.26 12.26
C LYS A 13 -29.01 -16.98 10.81
N MET A 14 -29.08 -15.72 10.41
CA MET A 14 -28.63 -15.31 9.07
C MET A 14 -27.12 -15.45 8.96
N ASN A 15 -26.63 -15.86 7.79
CA ASN A 15 -25.19 -15.96 7.51
C ASN A 15 -24.56 -14.60 7.18
N PHE A 16 -25.33 -13.73 6.53
CA PHE A 16 -24.92 -12.39 6.14
C PHE A 16 -25.60 -11.33 7.00
N SER A 17 -25.00 -10.14 7.07
CA SER A 17 -25.64 -9.03 7.76
C SER A 17 -26.84 -8.52 6.95
N HIS A 18 -27.88 -8.06 7.65
CA HIS A 18 -29.04 -7.47 7.00
C HIS A 18 -28.66 -6.26 6.14
N ALA A 19 -27.70 -5.44 6.58
CA ALA A 19 -27.27 -4.24 5.86
C ALA A 19 -26.64 -4.59 4.50
N GLU A 20 -25.78 -5.61 4.44
CA GLU A 20 -25.14 -6.05 3.20
C GLU A 20 -26.17 -6.58 2.19
N LEU A 21 -27.10 -7.42 2.66
CA LEU A 21 -28.12 -8.00 1.80
C LEU A 21 -29.13 -6.94 1.33
N ALA A 22 -29.50 -5.98 2.18
CA ALA A 22 -30.36 -4.87 1.78
C ALA A 22 -29.68 -3.96 0.75
N GLN A 23 -28.38 -3.67 0.93
CA GLN A 23 -27.61 -2.91 -0.06
C GLN A 23 -27.49 -3.65 -1.39
N LEU A 24 -27.31 -4.98 -1.37
CA LEU A 24 -27.29 -5.79 -2.58
C LEU A 24 -28.63 -5.71 -3.33
N LEU A 25 -29.75 -5.86 -2.62
CA LEU A 25 -31.09 -5.74 -3.20
C LEU A 25 -31.30 -4.34 -3.82
N TYR A 26 -30.96 -3.28 -3.08
CA TYR A 26 -31.07 -1.92 -3.56
C TYR A 26 -30.20 -1.64 -4.80
N ALA A 27 -28.96 -2.15 -4.82
CA ALA A 27 -28.06 -2.02 -5.98
C ALA A 27 -28.61 -2.74 -7.24
N HIS A 28 -29.48 -3.73 -7.05
CA HIS A 28 -30.16 -4.45 -8.12
C HIS A 28 -31.57 -3.95 -8.42
N GLY A 29 -31.98 -2.81 -7.85
CA GLY A 29 -33.21 -2.11 -8.17
C GLY A 29 -34.39 -2.36 -7.23
N ASP A 30 -34.17 -2.98 -6.07
CA ASP A 30 -35.18 -3.08 -5.02
C ASP A 30 -35.32 -1.76 -4.22
N VAL A 31 -36.26 -1.70 -3.28
CA VAL A 31 -36.46 -0.57 -2.38
C VAL A 31 -35.33 -0.43 -1.35
N GLN A 32 -35.11 0.79 -0.84
CA GLN A 32 -34.04 1.07 0.14
C GLN A 32 -34.17 0.26 1.44
N ASN A 33 -35.40 0.02 1.88
CA ASN A 33 -35.71 -0.80 3.05
C ASN A 33 -36.55 -2.01 2.62
N PRO A 34 -35.92 -3.11 2.19
CA PRO A 34 -36.63 -4.31 1.76
C PRO A 34 -37.32 -5.01 2.93
N LEU A 35 -38.33 -5.84 2.62
CA LEU A 35 -39.04 -6.63 3.62
C LEU A 35 -38.08 -7.61 4.32
N PRO A 36 -38.14 -7.76 5.66
CA PRO A 36 -37.26 -8.66 6.40
C PRO A 36 -37.32 -10.12 5.91
N GLU A 37 -38.49 -10.56 5.44
CA GLU A 37 -38.70 -11.88 4.85
C GLU A 37 -37.91 -12.06 3.55
N THR A 38 -37.88 -11.04 2.68
CA THR A 38 -37.09 -11.05 1.43
C THR A 38 -35.61 -11.19 1.73
N VAL A 39 -35.11 -10.43 2.71
CA VAL A 39 -33.69 -10.48 3.11
C VAL A 39 -33.35 -11.87 3.68
N ARG A 40 -34.25 -12.47 4.46
CA ARG A 40 -34.08 -13.82 5.00
C ARG A 40 -34.04 -14.89 3.90
N VAL A 41 -34.96 -14.83 2.94
CA VAL A 41 -34.98 -15.75 1.80
C VAL A 41 -33.72 -15.60 0.95
N LEU A 42 -33.26 -14.36 0.74
CA LEU A 42 -32.01 -14.10 0.02
C LEU A 42 -30.80 -14.72 0.73
N ASP A 43 -30.72 -14.62 2.06
CA ASP A 43 -29.65 -15.27 2.85
C ASP A 43 -29.62 -16.78 2.66
N GLU A 44 -30.79 -17.43 2.68
CA GLU A 44 -30.92 -18.87 2.46
C GLU A 44 -30.49 -19.27 1.03
N ILE A 45 -30.98 -18.55 0.01
CA ILE A 45 -30.63 -18.78 -1.39
C ILE A 45 -29.12 -18.60 -1.62
N LEU A 46 -28.55 -17.52 -1.09
CA LEU A 46 -27.15 -17.19 -1.31
C LEU A 46 -26.22 -18.17 -0.57
N THR A 47 -26.64 -18.62 0.63
CA THR A 47 -25.96 -19.68 1.36
C THR A 47 -25.94 -20.98 0.56
N ASP A 48 -27.08 -21.42 0.02
CA ASP A 48 -27.18 -22.65 -0.78
C ASP A 48 -26.35 -22.57 -2.07
N PHE A 49 -26.39 -21.42 -2.76
CA PHE A 49 -25.59 -21.16 -3.94
C PHE A 49 -24.08 -21.32 -3.67
N MET A 50 -23.58 -20.67 -2.61
CA MET A 50 -22.16 -20.75 -2.25
C MET A 50 -21.75 -22.16 -1.85
N GLN A 51 -22.58 -22.87 -1.09
CA GLN A 51 -22.30 -24.25 -0.68
C GLN A 51 -22.23 -25.16 -1.90
N SER A 52 -23.19 -25.07 -2.81
CA SER A 52 -23.25 -25.85 -4.04
C SER A 52 -21.99 -25.68 -4.89
N ILE A 53 -21.53 -24.44 -5.09
CA ILE A 53 -20.31 -24.16 -5.84
C ILE A 53 -19.06 -24.65 -5.11
N ALA A 54 -18.99 -24.46 -3.79
CA ALA A 54 -17.86 -24.94 -3.00
C ALA A 54 -17.73 -26.47 -3.07
N PHE A 55 -18.84 -27.21 -3.11
CA PHE A 55 -18.83 -28.66 -3.33
C PHE A 55 -18.34 -29.03 -4.73
N GLU A 56 -18.75 -28.30 -5.78
CA GLU A 56 -18.25 -28.54 -7.14
C GLU A 56 -16.74 -28.26 -7.24
N ALA A 57 -16.27 -27.14 -6.70
CA ALA A 57 -14.85 -26.80 -6.65
C ALA A 57 -14.05 -27.83 -5.83
N THR A 58 -14.58 -28.29 -4.70
CA THR A 58 -13.96 -29.36 -3.89
C THR A 58 -13.83 -30.66 -4.68
N ARG A 59 -14.85 -31.02 -5.46
CA ARG A 59 -14.81 -32.21 -6.32
C ARG A 59 -13.73 -32.09 -7.40
N ALA A 60 -13.57 -30.92 -8.02
CA ALA A 60 -12.47 -30.64 -8.95
C ALA A 60 -11.10 -30.76 -8.27
N ALA A 61 -10.93 -30.17 -7.07
CA ALA A 61 -9.70 -30.26 -6.30
C ALA A 61 -9.35 -31.70 -5.93
N ASN A 62 -10.34 -32.47 -5.46
CA ASN A 62 -10.19 -33.89 -5.10
C ASN A 62 -9.79 -34.75 -6.31
N TYR A 63 -10.32 -34.47 -7.50
CA TYR A 63 -9.92 -35.16 -8.72
C TYR A 63 -8.42 -34.97 -9.03
N SER A 64 -7.86 -33.81 -8.68
CA SER A 64 -6.43 -33.54 -8.77
C SER A 64 -5.61 -34.03 -7.57
N GLY A 65 -6.21 -34.82 -6.66
CA GLY A 65 -5.56 -35.35 -5.46
C GLY A 65 -5.29 -34.32 -4.36
N ARG A 66 -5.87 -33.11 -4.47
CA ARG A 66 -5.67 -32.03 -3.50
C ARG A 66 -6.85 -31.93 -2.54
N GLN A 67 -6.55 -31.89 -1.24
CA GLN A 67 -7.55 -31.61 -0.21
C GLN A 67 -7.87 -30.10 -0.07
N LYS A 68 -6.94 -29.24 -0.51
CA LYS A 68 -7.10 -27.78 -0.47
C LYS A 68 -7.59 -27.26 -1.82
N ILE A 69 -8.67 -26.49 -1.76
CA ILE A 69 -9.28 -25.79 -2.90
C ILE A 69 -8.42 -24.57 -3.25
N LYS A 70 -8.21 -24.35 -4.55
CA LYS A 70 -7.55 -23.18 -5.14
C LYS A 70 -8.54 -22.37 -5.97
N TYR A 71 -8.14 -21.17 -6.39
CA TYR A 71 -8.97 -20.33 -7.25
C TYR A 71 -9.31 -21.01 -8.60
N GLU A 72 -8.35 -21.76 -9.17
CA GLU A 72 -8.50 -22.52 -10.42
C GLU A 72 -9.66 -23.53 -10.35
N ASP A 73 -9.94 -24.07 -9.16
CA ASP A 73 -11.04 -25.02 -8.95
C ASP A 73 -12.41 -24.33 -9.06
N PHE A 74 -12.49 -23.04 -8.67
CA PHE A 74 -13.69 -22.22 -8.86
C PHE A 74 -13.86 -21.80 -10.33
N GLU A 75 -12.77 -21.42 -11.01
CA GLU A 75 -12.82 -21.15 -12.45
C GLU A 75 -13.34 -22.38 -13.22
N PHE A 76 -12.85 -23.57 -12.84
CA PHE A 76 -13.33 -24.81 -13.43
C PHE A 76 -14.79 -25.09 -13.07
N ALA A 77 -15.24 -24.85 -11.84
CA ALA A 77 -16.64 -24.98 -11.45
C ALA A 77 -17.55 -24.09 -12.31
N PHE A 78 -17.13 -22.86 -12.61
CA PHE A 78 -17.88 -21.91 -13.43
C PHE A 78 -17.80 -22.15 -14.95
N ARG A 79 -17.11 -23.18 -15.44
CA ARG A 79 -16.92 -23.45 -16.88
C ARG A 79 -18.20 -23.48 -17.73
N LYS A 80 -19.35 -23.79 -17.12
CA LYS A 80 -20.65 -23.85 -17.80
C LYS A 80 -21.37 -22.49 -17.83
N ASN A 81 -20.98 -21.55 -16.99
CA ASN A 81 -21.57 -20.22 -16.91
C ASN A 81 -20.52 -19.16 -17.30
N PRO A 82 -20.49 -18.74 -18.58
CA PRO A 82 -19.49 -17.80 -19.07
C PRO A 82 -19.58 -16.42 -18.38
N VAL A 83 -20.77 -16.02 -17.90
CA VAL A 83 -20.95 -14.75 -17.21
C VAL A 83 -20.27 -14.75 -15.85
N PHE A 84 -20.39 -15.84 -15.08
CA PHE A 84 -19.71 -15.95 -13.80
C PHE A 84 -18.20 -16.10 -13.97
N LEU A 85 -17.76 -16.86 -14.99
CA LEU A 85 -16.34 -17.00 -15.29
C LEU A 85 -15.69 -15.65 -15.66
N GLY A 86 -16.32 -14.88 -16.56
CA GLY A 86 -15.83 -13.57 -16.96
C GLY A 86 -15.74 -12.59 -15.77
N LYS A 87 -16.76 -12.58 -14.91
CA LYS A 87 -16.74 -11.75 -13.68
C LYS A 87 -15.62 -12.14 -12.73
N VAL A 88 -15.37 -13.44 -12.53
CA VAL A 88 -14.28 -13.91 -11.66
C VAL A 88 -12.93 -13.43 -12.20
N GLN A 89 -12.70 -13.58 -13.51
CA GLN A 89 -11.46 -13.14 -14.16
C GLN A 89 -11.28 -11.62 -14.06
N GLU A 90 -12.32 -10.84 -14.35
CA GLU A 90 -12.32 -9.38 -14.26
C GLU A 90 -11.96 -8.90 -12.83
N VAL A 91 -12.51 -9.55 -11.80
CA VAL A 91 -12.20 -9.21 -10.40
C VAL A 91 -10.72 -9.45 -10.09
N PHE A 92 -10.14 -10.55 -10.57
CA PHE A 92 -8.71 -10.83 -10.38
C PHE A 92 -7.82 -9.88 -11.17
N GLU A 93 -8.20 -9.47 -12.36
CA GLU A 93 -7.49 -8.49 -13.17
C GLU A 93 -7.46 -7.12 -12.48
N LYS A 94 -8.62 -6.62 -12.04
CA LYS A 94 -8.73 -5.38 -11.27
C LYS A 94 -7.91 -5.41 -9.98
N GLN A 95 -7.89 -6.54 -9.27
CA GLN A 95 -7.03 -6.69 -8.10
C GLN A 95 -5.54 -6.60 -8.43
N LYS A 96 -5.10 -7.15 -9.57
CA LYS A 96 -3.70 -7.04 -10.02
C LYS A 96 -3.37 -5.60 -10.39
N GLU A 97 -4.26 -4.89 -11.08
CA GLU A 97 -4.09 -3.48 -11.42
C GLU A 97 -3.98 -2.61 -10.17
N ILE A 98 -4.87 -2.79 -9.19
CA ILE A 98 -4.81 -2.05 -7.92
C ILE A 98 -3.49 -2.32 -7.18
N LYS A 99 -3.01 -3.57 -7.18
CA LYS A 99 -1.72 -3.90 -6.55
C LYS A 99 -0.55 -3.21 -7.24
N LYS A 100 -0.52 -3.23 -8.58
CA LYS A 100 0.51 -2.52 -9.36
C LYS A 100 0.47 -1.01 -9.12
N ALA A 101 -0.73 -0.42 -9.07
CA ALA A 101 -0.89 1.00 -8.80
C ALA A 101 -0.39 1.39 -7.40
N ARG A 102 -0.63 0.54 -6.39
CA ARG A 102 -0.11 0.73 -5.03
C ARG A 102 1.40 0.59 -4.95
N GLU A 103 1.99 -0.31 -5.73
CA GLU A 103 3.44 -0.51 -5.80
C GLU A 103 4.12 0.71 -6.43
N ILE A 104 3.62 1.20 -7.56
CA ILE A 104 4.14 2.43 -8.22
C ILE A 104 4.08 3.63 -7.28
N LEU A 105 2.99 3.80 -6.53
CA LEU A 105 2.85 4.89 -5.58
C LEU A 105 3.87 4.78 -4.44
N ARG A 106 4.09 3.58 -3.91
CA ARG A 106 5.08 3.34 -2.86
C ARG A 106 6.50 3.58 -3.35
N ASP A 107 6.84 3.09 -4.53
CA ASP A 107 8.17 3.27 -5.11
C ASP A 107 8.44 4.75 -5.40
N GLY A 108 7.43 5.49 -5.87
CA GLY A 108 7.50 6.94 -6.04
C GLY A 108 7.68 7.71 -4.72
N GLU A 109 7.01 7.30 -3.64
CA GLU A 109 7.21 7.88 -2.30
C GLU A 109 8.63 7.61 -1.77
N ASP A 110 9.17 6.41 -1.99
CA ASP A 110 10.53 6.04 -1.60
C ASP A 110 11.59 6.80 -2.43
N GLU A 111 11.34 7.09 -3.70
CA GLU A 111 12.20 7.95 -4.52
C GLU A 111 12.16 9.41 -4.05
N ILE A 112 10.98 9.97 -3.79
CA ILE A 112 10.83 11.35 -3.28
C ILE A 112 11.52 11.51 -1.91
N MET A 113 11.40 10.53 -1.01
CA MET A 113 12.09 10.53 0.28
C MET A 113 13.61 10.47 0.12
N LYS A 114 14.12 9.68 -0.82
CA LYS A 114 15.57 9.61 -1.11
C LYS A 114 16.08 10.90 -1.72
N ASP A 115 15.31 11.51 -2.62
CA ASP A 115 15.66 12.79 -3.24
C ASP A 115 15.66 13.92 -2.21
N ALA A 116 14.65 13.98 -1.34
CA ALA A 116 14.62 14.92 -0.22
C ALA A 116 15.82 14.75 0.73
N ALA A 117 16.16 13.51 1.10
CA ALA A 117 17.30 13.22 1.98
C ALA A 117 18.66 13.53 1.30
N ASN A 118 18.75 13.39 -0.03
CA ASN A 118 19.95 13.75 -0.79
C ASN A 118 20.07 15.26 -0.94
N GLU A 119 18.97 15.98 -1.17
CA GLU A 119 18.96 17.44 -1.17
C GLU A 119 19.35 18.01 0.18
N GLU A 120 18.85 17.46 1.28
CA GLU A 120 19.18 17.91 2.64
C GLU A 120 20.67 17.70 2.94
N LYS A 121 21.23 16.53 2.58
CA LYS A 121 22.68 16.27 2.69
C LYS A 121 23.53 17.17 1.79
N GLN A 122 23.02 17.58 0.63
CA GLN A 122 23.73 18.52 -0.24
C GLN A 122 23.71 19.93 0.36
N ARG A 123 22.58 20.37 0.91
CA ARG A 123 22.43 21.67 1.59
C ARG A 123 23.35 21.76 2.81
N GLU A 124 23.38 20.73 3.66
CA GLU A 124 24.30 20.67 4.81
C GLU A 124 25.78 20.74 4.39
N LYS A 125 26.15 20.08 3.28
CA LYS A 125 27.52 20.13 2.74
C LYS A 125 27.88 21.50 2.16
N THR A 126 26.93 22.18 1.49
CA THR A 126 27.15 23.53 0.97
C THR A 126 27.26 24.55 2.10
N ASP A 127 26.45 24.42 3.15
CA ASP A 127 26.46 25.32 4.31
C ASP A 127 27.74 25.15 5.13
N ALA A 128 28.19 23.90 5.35
CA ALA A 128 29.46 23.62 6.03
C ALA A 128 30.68 24.13 5.24
N ARG A 129 30.64 24.06 3.91
CA ARG A 129 31.72 24.56 3.04
C ARG A 129 31.72 26.10 2.96
N GLY A 130 30.56 26.73 2.99
CA GLY A 130 30.41 28.19 3.11
C GLY A 130 30.90 28.72 4.46
N ALA A 131 30.58 28.02 5.55
CA ALA A 131 31.09 28.36 6.88
C ALA A 131 32.62 28.23 6.97
N ALA A 132 33.21 27.15 6.46
CA ALA A 132 34.66 26.95 6.42
C ALA A 132 35.39 27.99 5.56
N ALA A 133 34.82 28.38 4.42
CA ALA A 133 35.38 29.45 3.57
C ALA A 133 35.31 30.82 4.25
N SER A 134 34.22 31.12 4.96
CA SER A 134 34.09 32.38 5.71
C SER A 134 35.04 32.47 6.91
N ALA A 135 35.32 31.34 7.57
CA ALA A 135 36.30 31.26 8.66
C ALA A 135 37.74 31.40 8.15
N ALA A 136 38.06 30.82 6.99
CA ALA A 136 39.37 30.96 6.35
C ALA A 136 39.63 32.41 5.89
N ALA A 137 38.63 33.07 5.31
CA ALA A 137 38.74 34.47 4.87
C ALA A 137 38.96 35.43 6.05
N LYS A 138 38.27 35.22 7.18
CA LYS A 138 38.48 36.01 8.40
C LYS A 138 39.87 35.82 9.02
N ALA A 139 40.42 34.60 8.94
CA ALA A 139 41.76 34.31 9.45
C ALA A 139 42.85 34.98 8.60
N GLU A 140 42.66 35.10 7.28
CA GLU A 140 43.59 35.85 6.41
C GLU A 140 43.53 37.37 6.65
N GLU A 141 42.34 37.94 6.89
CA GLU A 141 42.17 39.37 7.20
C GLU A 141 42.86 39.75 8.53
N GLU A 142 42.70 38.93 9.57
CA GLU A 142 43.32 39.15 10.90
C GLU A 142 44.86 39.00 10.88
N LEU A 143 45.41 38.21 9.96
CA LEU A 143 46.86 38.06 9.76
C LEU A 143 47.46 39.20 8.92
N GLY A 144 46.68 39.81 8.02
CA GLY A 144 47.13 40.93 7.20
C GLY A 144 47.26 42.24 7.97
N GLU A 145 46.41 42.47 8.98
CA GLU A 145 46.49 43.66 9.84
C GLU A 145 47.68 43.62 10.81
N ALA A 146 48.23 42.44 11.13
CA ALA A 146 49.31 42.30 12.11
C ALA A 146 50.71 42.62 11.56
N ASP A 147 50.92 42.54 10.24
CA ASP A 147 52.23 42.77 9.61
C ASP A 147 52.52 44.26 9.35
N ASP A 148 51.49 45.10 9.15
CA ASP A 148 51.66 46.54 8.88
C ASP A 148 52.01 47.37 10.14
N ASP A 149 51.65 46.89 11.34
CA ASP A 149 51.91 47.60 12.60
C ASP A 149 53.35 47.42 13.12
N ALA A 150 54.08 46.39 12.69
CA ALA A 150 55.43 46.09 13.17
C ALA A 150 56.54 46.89 12.46
N GLU A 151 56.34 47.31 11.21
CA GLU A 151 57.33 48.08 10.45
C GLU A 151 57.30 49.60 10.74
N ALA A 152 56.21 50.13 11.31
CA ALA A 152 56.07 51.56 11.61
C ALA A 152 56.83 52.03 12.88
N GLU A 153 57.13 51.14 13.84
CA GLU A 153 57.85 51.52 15.08
C GLU A 153 59.39 51.52 14.94
N ALA A 154 59.96 50.95 13.88
CA ALA A 154 61.42 50.82 13.72
C ALA A 154 62.11 52.09 13.16
N ASP A 155 61.38 53.01 12.51
CA ASP A 155 61.96 54.19 11.84
C ASP A 155 61.94 55.49 12.68
N ALA A 156 61.30 55.48 13.87
CA ALA A 156 61.13 56.67 14.71
C ALA A 156 62.27 56.95 15.72
N LEU A 157 63.21 56.01 15.92
CA LEU A 157 64.24 56.09 16.97
C LEU A 157 65.67 55.89 16.42
N GLY A 158 66.12 56.81 15.55
CA GLY A 158 67.46 56.76 14.96
C GLY A 158 68.13 58.11 14.71
N LYS A 159 68.98 58.53 15.67
CA LYS A 159 70.22 59.34 15.50
C LYS A 159 70.10 60.88 15.42
N LYS A 160 70.60 61.56 16.47
CA LYS A 160 71.87 62.32 16.38
C LYS A 160 72.50 62.52 17.76
N ARG A 161 73.78 62.15 17.85
CA ARG A 161 74.75 62.79 18.75
C ARG A 161 75.03 64.20 18.26
#